data_AF-A0A814RCR8-F1
#
_entry.id   AF-A0A814RCR8-F1
#
_cell.length_a   1.000
_cell.length_b   1.000
_cell.length_c   1.000
_cell.angle_alpha   90.00
_cell.angle_beta   90.00
_cell.angle_gamma   90.00
#
_symmetry.space_group_name_H-M   'P 1'
#
loop_
_entity.id
_entity.type
_entity.pdbx_description
1 polymer ?
#
loop_
_entity_poly.entity_id
_entity_poly.type
_entity_poly.pdbx_seq_one_letter_code
_entity_poly.pdbx_strand_id
1 'polypeptide(L)'
;MYERETSKCLFFVVEKRDAVNLFNIIYKYVLPNTTINLDCWAAYNRIKLLNKNYHHLTVNHDLHFVDPKTRCHTNSIESIWNKVKLYLKKVQGISRVYLQSYLDQFTWVQNKKILTWVTRVGTFSAILDTLSRVYPANKLELKDNLDSELDLDLEKDNGDLIEVEEGEEIEKNRH
;
A
#
# COMPACT_ATOMS: atom_id res chain seq x y z
N MET A 1 -3.46 9.65 -0.28
CA MET A 1 -4.14 10.62 -1.17
C MET A 1 -5.64 10.53 -0.93
N TYR A 2 -6.35 11.65 -0.97
CA TYR A 2 -7.80 11.72 -0.73
C TYR A 2 -8.44 12.72 -1.70
N GLU A 3 -9.47 12.27 -2.40
CA GLU A 3 -10.26 13.06 -3.34
C GLU A 3 -11.50 13.61 -2.61
N ARG A 4 -11.62 14.93 -2.50
CA ARG A 4 -12.64 15.56 -1.66
C ARG A 4 -14.06 15.40 -2.19
N GLU A 5 -14.23 15.47 -3.51
CA GLU A 5 -15.55 15.42 -4.16
C GLU A 5 -16.20 14.04 -4.04
N THR A 6 -15.42 12.99 -4.28
CA THR A 6 -15.92 11.61 -4.26
C THR A 6 -15.74 10.94 -2.89
N SER A 7 -14.95 11.56 -2.01
CA SER A 7 -14.49 10.97 -0.74
C SER A 7 -13.72 9.65 -0.92
N LYS A 8 -13.11 9.44 -2.08
CA LYS A 8 -12.23 8.29 -2.34
C LYS A 8 -10.83 8.53 -1.81
N CYS A 9 -10.15 7.46 -1.44
CA CYS A 9 -8.79 7.48 -0.93
C CYS A 9 -7.90 6.49 -1.68
N LEU A 10 -6.58 6.72 -1.60
CA LEU A 10 -5.53 5.81 -2.04
C LEU A 10 -4.38 5.89 -1.04
N PHE A 11 -3.83 4.75 -0.64
CA PHE A 11 -2.71 4.66 0.29
C PHE A 11 -1.56 3.87 -0.33
N PHE A 12 -0.34 4.33 -0.06
CA PHE A 12 0.87 3.75 -0.62
C PHE A 12 1.89 3.54 0.50
N VAL A 13 2.45 2.35 0.59
CA VAL A 13 3.67 2.08 1.36
C VAL A 13 4.84 2.58 0.54
N VAL A 14 5.65 3.44 1.13
CA VAL A 14 6.89 3.92 0.54
C VAL A 14 8.06 3.50 1.43
N GLU A 15 9.19 3.17 0.82
CA GLU A 15 10.40 2.84 1.57
C GLU A 15 11.01 4.07 2.23
N LYS A 16 11.06 5.17 1.47
CA LYS A 16 11.60 6.47 1.89
C LYS A 16 10.56 7.56 1.70
N ARG A 17 10.39 8.39 2.74
CA ARG A 17 9.56 9.60 2.70
C ARG A 17 10.39 10.75 2.15
N ASP A 18 10.56 10.79 0.84
CA ASP A 18 11.23 11.88 0.14
C ASP A 18 10.35 12.52 -0.94
N ALA A 19 10.80 13.67 -1.44
CA ALA A 19 10.09 14.42 -2.45
C ALA A 19 9.95 13.62 -3.77
N VAL A 20 10.97 12.82 -4.12
CA VAL A 20 11.01 12.07 -5.38
C VAL A 20 9.91 11.01 -5.42
N ASN A 21 9.81 10.19 -4.38
CA ASN A 21 8.78 9.16 -4.27
C ASN A 21 7.38 9.78 -4.24
N LEU A 22 7.20 10.90 -3.54
CA LEU A 22 5.93 11.59 -3.53
C LEU A 22 5.56 12.13 -4.92
N PHE A 23 6.49 12.76 -5.64
CA PHE A 23 6.23 13.27 -6.98
C PHE A 23 5.92 12.17 -7.98
N ASN A 24 6.60 11.03 -7.89
CA ASN A 24 6.28 9.87 -8.72
C ASN A 24 4.84 9.39 -8.47
N ILE A 25 4.40 9.34 -7.21
CA ILE A 25 3.02 8.98 -6.85
C ILE A 25 2.03 10.03 -7.38
N ILE A 26 2.29 11.32 -7.15
CA ILE A 26 1.41 12.41 -7.65
C ILE A 26 1.31 12.33 -9.18
N TYR A 27 2.44 12.21 -9.87
CA TYR A 27 2.48 12.14 -11.32
C TYR A 27 1.74 10.91 -11.84
N LYS A 28 1.84 9.75 -11.18
CA LYS A 28 1.16 8.53 -11.64
C LYS A 28 -0.35 8.55 -11.41
N TYR A 29 -0.80 9.06 -10.26
CA TYR A 29 -2.19 8.89 -9.81
C TYR A 29 -3.04 10.16 -9.86
N VAL A 30 -2.46 11.35 -10.04
CA VAL A 30 -3.18 12.62 -10.14
C VAL A 30 -3.28 13.08 -11.60
N LEU A 31 -4.52 13.38 -12.02
CA LEU A 31 -4.81 13.87 -13.36
C LEU A 31 -4.22 15.28 -13.58
N PRO A 32 -3.82 15.63 -14.82
CA PRO A 32 -3.39 16.98 -15.15
C PRO A 32 -4.46 18.03 -14.81
N ASN A 33 -4.04 19.28 -14.55
CA ASN A 33 -4.91 20.41 -14.19
C ASN A 33 -5.70 20.23 -12.86
N THR A 34 -5.28 19.30 -12.00
CA THR A 34 -5.93 19.07 -10.70
C THR A 34 -5.39 20.04 -9.64
N THR A 35 -6.27 20.48 -8.73
CA THR A 35 -5.88 21.22 -7.52
C THR A 35 -5.43 20.25 -6.43
N ILE A 36 -4.18 20.38 -6.01
CA ILE A 36 -3.55 19.58 -4.98
C ILE A 36 -3.40 20.44 -3.71
N ASN A 37 -3.97 19.95 -2.61
CA ASN A 37 -3.87 20.56 -1.29
C ASN A 37 -2.82 19.82 -0.46
N LEU A 38 -1.75 20.49 -0.05
CA LEU A 38 -0.68 19.91 0.78
C LEU A 38 -0.30 20.84 1.93
N ASP A 39 0.44 20.28 2.89
CA ASP A 39 1.03 21.06 3.98
C ASP A 39 2.14 22.02 3.46
N CYS A 40 2.67 22.87 4.33
CA CYS A 40 3.71 23.85 3.97
C CYS A 40 5.14 23.28 3.89
N TRP A 41 5.34 21.97 3.67
CA TRP A 41 6.69 21.42 3.56
C TRP A 41 7.42 21.92 2.31
N ALA A 42 8.64 22.46 2.50
CA ALA A 42 9.41 23.14 1.45
C ALA A 42 9.64 22.30 0.19
N ALA A 43 9.70 20.96 0.31
CA ALA A 43 9.81 20.06 -0.82
C ALA A 43 8.66 20.24 -1.83
N TYR A 44 7.44 20.53 -1.37
CA TYR A 44 6.24 20.62 -2.21
C TYR A 44 6.21 21.84 -3.13
N ASN A 45 7.07 22.84 -2.90
CA ASN A 45 7.20 23.98 -3.82
C ASN A 45 7.57 23.54 -5.24
N ARG A 46 8.21 22.37 -5.39
CA ARG A 46 8.61 21.79 -6.68
C ARG A 46 7.45 21.17 -7.47
N ILE A 47 6.24 21.07 -6.91
CA ILE A 47 5.06 20.53 -7.61
C ILE A 47 4.70 21.37 -8.85
N LYS A 48 4.93 22.69 -8.79
CA LYS A 48 4.73 23.59 -9.94
C LYS A 48 5.67 23.27 -11.12
N LEU A 49 6.76 22.54 -10.87
CA LEU A 49 7.72 22.11 -11.90
C LEU A 49 7.28 20.83 -12.61
N LEU A 50 6.22 20.17 -12.14
CA LEU A 50 5.69 18.99 -12.83
C LEU A 50 4.91 19.43 -14.08
N ASN A 51 5.18 18.80 -15.23
CA ASN A 51 4.61 19.13 -16.55
C ASN A 51 3.13 18.73 -16.71
N LYS A 52 2.31 18.93 -15.68
CA LYS A 52 0.88 18.57 -15.63
C LYS A 52 -0.02 19.73 -15.19
N ASN A 53 0.52 20.94 -15.08
CA ASN A 53 -0.21 22.16 -14.72
C ASN A 53 -1.01 22.02 -13.41
N TYR A 54 -0.38 21.48 -12.36
CA TYR A 54 -1.05 21.35 -11.07
C TYR A 54 -1.26 22.71 -10.39
N HIS A 55 -2.45 22.91 -9.83
CA HIS A 55 -2.72 24.05 -8.95
C HIS A 55 -2.39 23.63 -7.51
N HIS A 56 -1.44 24.31 -6.87
CA HIS A 56 -1.01 23.97 -5.51
C HIS A 56 -1.61 24.95 -4.49
N LEU A 57 -2.37 24.42 -3.54
CA LEU A 57 -2.81 25.16 -2.34
C LEU A 57 -2.08 24.61 -1.12
N THR A 58 -1.53 25.51 -0.31
CA THR A 58 -0.81 25.19 0.92
C THR A 58 -1.68 25.45 2.14
N VAL A 59 -1.71 24.52 3.08
CA VAL A 59 -2.31 24.72 4.41
C VAL A 59 -1.20 24.98 5.42
N ASN A 60 -1.19 26.17 6.01
CA ASN A 60 -0.28 26.49 7.09
C ASN A 60 -0.90 26.14 8.45
N HIS A 61 -0.51 24.98 8.98
CA HIS A 61 -0.99 24.46 10.26
C HIS A 61 -0.55 25.28 11.49
N ASP A 62 0.52 26.09 11.37
CA ASP A 62 0.99 26.94 12.47
C ASP A 62 0.15 28.22 12.61
N LEU A 63 -0.55 28.61 11.54
CA LEU A 63 -1.31 29.86 11.49
C LEU A 63 -2.82 29.63 11.57
N HIS A 64 -3.35 28.60 10.90
CA HIS A 64 -4.81 28.39 10.81
C HIS A 64 -5.19 26.90 10.67
N PHE A 65 -6.17 26.44 11.45
CA PHE A 65 -6.78 25.09 11.31
C PHE A 65 -7.60 24.93 10.02
N VAL A 66 -8.12 26.04 9.50
CA VAL A 66 -8.76 26.17 8.20
C VAL A 66 -8.25 27.47 7.61
N ASP A 67 -7.64 27.43 6.42
CA ASP A 67 -7.18 28.64 5.77
C ASP A 67 -8.39 29.58 5.55
N PRO A 68 -8.41 30.80 6.10
CA PRO A 68 -9.57 31.69 6.02
C PRO A 68 -9.85 32.21 4.61
N LYS A 69 -8.84 32.25 3.73
CA LYS A 69 -8.96 32.71 2.34
C LYS A 69 -9.34 31.59 1.40
N THR A 70 -8.72 30.42 1.54
CA THR A 70 -8.93 29.28 0.61
C THR A 70 -9.93 28.25 1.15
N ARG A 71 -10.30 28.33 2.44
CA ARG A 71 -11.03 27.30 3.22
C ARG A 71 -10.40 25.91 3.13
N CYS A 72 -9.12 25.85 2.75
CA CYS A 72 -8.38 24.61 2.62
C CYS A 72 -8.05 24.06 4.01
N HIS A 73 -8.25 22.76 4.19
CA HIS A 73 -7.96 22.03 5.41
C HIS A 73 -7.71 20.55 5.08
N THR A 74 -6.91 19.89 5.91
CA THR A 74 -6.51 18.48 5.77
C THR A 74 -7.31 17.54 6.69
N ASN A 75 -8.35 18.04 7.36
CA ASN A 75 -9.13 17.24 8.33
C ASN A 75 -9.68 15.94 7.72
N SER A 76 -10.07 15.94 6.44
CA SER A 76 -10.55 14.72 5.76
C SER A 76 -9.45 13.67 5.62
N ILE A 77 -8.23 14.08 5.23
CA ILE A 77 -7.10 13.15 5.10
C ILE A 77 -6.64 12.66 6.48
N GLU A 78 -6.67 13.51 7.51
CA GLU A 78 -6.36 13.13 8.89
C GLU A 78 -7.38 12.13 9.47
N SER A 79 -8.67 12.37 9.24
CA SER A 79 -9.75 11.49 9.68
C SER A 79 -9.63 10.11 9.05
N ILE A 80 -9.36 10.01 7.74
CA ILE A 80 -9.20 8.72 7.08
C ILE A 80 -7.91 8.01 7.54
N TRP A 81 -6.82 8.74 7.78
CA TRP A 81 -5.61 8.17 8.37
C TRP A 81 -5.86 7.56 9.76
N ASN A 82 -6.67 8.20 10.58
CA ASN A 82 -7.05 7.65 11.89
C ASN A 82 -7.79 6.31 11.73
N LYS A 83 -8.73 6.22 10.77
CA LYS A 83 -9.44 4.97 10.47
C LYS A 83 -8.50 3.86 10.02
N VAL A 84 -7.54 4.18 9.14
CA VAL A 84 -6.50 3.23 8.71
C VAL A 84 -5.69 2.71 9.90
N LYS A 85 -5.22 3.60 10.78
CA LYS A 85 -4.44 3.21 11.97
C LYS A 85 -5.23 2.28 12.88
N LEU A 86 -6.50 2.57 13.12
CA LEU A 86 -7.39 1.72 13.92
C LEU A 86 -7.61 0.36 13.27
N TYR A 87 -7.81 0.33 11.94
CA TYR A 87 -7.94 -0.91 11.18
C TYR A 87 -6.67 -1.77 11.30
N LEU A 88 -5.49 -1.21 11.05
CA LEU A 88 -4.22 -1.93 11.15
C LEU A 88 -3.94 -2.43 12.58
N LYS A 89 -4.30 -1.64 13.60
CA LYS A 89 -4.16 -2.03 15.01
C LYS A 89 -4.99 -3.28 15.36
N LYS A 90 -6.17 -3.45 14.75
CA LYS A 90 -7.03 -4.62 14.95
C LYS A 90 -6.45 -5.91 14.36
N VAL A 91 -5.58 -5.80 13.35
CA VAL A 91 -5.00 -6.98 12.68
C VAL A 91 -3.86 -7.61 13.48
N GLN A 92 -3.21 -6.85 14.38
CA GLN A 92 -2.12 -7.28 15.27
C GLN A 92 -0.93 -7.95 14.55
N GLY A 93 0.18 -7.21 14.36
CA GLY A 93 1.44 -7.78 13.87
C GLY A 93 1.50 -8.03 12.36
N ILE A 94 1.33 -6.97 11.56
CA ILE A 94 1.43 -7.05 10.10
C ILE A 94 2.89 -6.99 9.65
N SER A 95 3.35 -7.99 8.90
CA SER A 95 4.64 -7.91 8.19
C SER A 95 4.59 -6.80 7.13
N ARG A 96 5.70 -6.06 6.98
CA ARG A 96 5.81 -4.95 6.03
C ARG A 96 5.51 -5.36 4.58
N VAL A 97 5.80 -6.62 4.23
CA VAL A 97 5.53 -7.20 2.89
C VAL A 97 4.03 -7.18 2.57
N TYR A 98 3.16 -7.43 3.56
CA TYR A 98 1.72 -7.47 3.36
C TYR A 98 1.02 -6.14 3.63
N LEU A 99 1.74 -5.15 4.16
CA LEU A 99 1.13 -3.87 4.59
C LEU A 99 0.38 -3.18 3.45
N GLN A 100 0.92 -3.21 2.23
CA GLN A 100 0.24 -2.65 1.07
C GLN A 100 -1.09 -3.37 0.78
N SER A 101 -1.13 -4.69 0.85
CA SER A 101 -2.36 -5.48 0.63
C SER A 101 -3.45 -5.15 1.65
N TYR A 102 -3.09 -4.95 2.92
CA TYR A 102 -4.04 -4.50 3.94
C TYR A 102 -4.57 -3.09 3.68
N LEU A 103 -3.70 -2.18 3.22
CA LEU A 103 -4.11 -0.82 2.83
C LEU A 103 -5.01 -0.84 1.59
N ASP A 104 -4.74 -1.71 0.62
CA ASP A 104 -5.57 -1.88 -0.58
C ASP A 104 -6.95 -2.42 -0.22
N GLN A 105 -7.02 -3.42 0.68
CA GLN A 105 -8.29 -3.93 1.20
C GLN A 105 -9.09 -2.81 1.87
N PHE A 106 -8.46 -2.05 2.79
CA PHE A 106 -9.11 -0.92 3.45
C PHE A 106 -9.62 0.11 2.44
N THR A 107 -8.77 0.48 1.49
CA THR A 107 -9.06 1.46 0.44
C THR A 107 -10.26 1.03 -0.40
N TRP A 108 -10.30 -0.25 -0.78
CA TRP A 108 -11.39 -0.80 -1.57
C TRP A 108 -12.73 -0.77 -0.81
N VAL A 109 -12.75 -1.22 0.45
CA VAL A 109 -13.95 -1.17 1.31
C VAL A 109 -14.44 0.28 1.45
N GLN A 110 -13.52 1.20 1.73
CA GLN A 110 -13.82 2.62 1.91
C GLN A 110 -14.39 3.25 0.63
N ASN A 111 -13.76 2.99 -0.53
CA ASN A 111 -14.14 3.59 -1.80
C ASN A 111 -15.44 3.01 -2.37
N LYS A 112 -15.70 1.71 -2.15
CA LYS A 112 -16.95 1.07 -2.54
C LYS A 112 -18.10 1.35 -1.57
N LYS A 113 -17.82 2.03 -0.44
CA LYS A 113 -18.78 2.28 0.64
C LYS A 113 -19.45 0.99 1.10
N ILE A 114 -18.69 -0.12 1.09
CA ILE A 114 -19.21 -1.42 1.47
C ILE A 114 -19.52 -1.37 2.97
N LEU A 115 -20.80 -1.49 3.30
CA LEU A 115 -21.32 -1.37 4.67
C LEU A 115 -21.03 -2.60 5.55
N THR A 116 -20.36 -3.64 5.03
CA THR A 116 -20.07 -4.86 5.77
C THR A 116 -18.83 -4.70 6.67
N TRP A 117 -18.98 -3.93 7.74
CA TRP A 117 -17.97 -3.83 8.80
C TRP A 117 -17.94 -5.03 9.75
N VAL A 118 -18.57 -6.16 9.41
CA VAL A 118 -18.93 -7.16 10.41
C VAL A 118 -18.14 -8.47 10.31
N THR A 119 -17.62 -8.92 9.16
CA THR A 119 -16.84 -10.17 9.10
C THR A 119 -15.79 -10.21 7.98
N ARG A 120 -14.63 -10.82 8.26
CA ARG A 120 -13.59 -11.12 7.25
C ARG A 120 -14.16 -11.91 6.05
N VAL A 121 -15.13 -12.79 6.33
CA VAL A 121 -15.86 -13.59 5.33
C VAL A 121 -16.66 -12.69 4.38
N GLY A 122 -17.36 -11.69 4.89
CA GLY A 122 -18.14 -10.76 4.06
C GLY A 122 -17.28 -9.94 3.09
N THR A 123 -16.10 -9.49 3.51
CA THR A 123 -15.16 -8.78 2.65
C THR A 123 -14.62 -9.68 1.54
N PHE A 124 -14.23 -10.92 1.88
CA PHE A 124 -13.74 -11.88 0.91
C PHE A 124 -14.80 -12.22 -0.15
N SER A 125 -16.03 -12.50 0.27
CA SER A 125 -17.14 -12.75 -0.67
C SER A 125 -17.43 -11.56 -1.58
N ALA A 126 -17.37 -10.34 -1.06
CA ALA A 126 -17.58 -9.14 -1.87
C ALA A 126 -16.43 -8.89 -2.87
N ILE A 127 -15.20 -9.29 -2.53
CA ILE A 127 -14.07 -9.31 -3.47
C ILE A 127 -14.33 -10.34 -4.57
N LEU A 128 -14.72 -11.57 -4.22
CA LEU A 128 -15.01 -12.62 -5.20
C LEU A 128 -16.17 -12.24 -6.13
N ASP A 129 -17.25 -11.66 -5.59
CA ASP A 129 -18.37 -11.12 -6.39
C ASP A 129 -17.94 -9.98 -7.32
N THR A 130 -16.97 -9.16 -6.90
CA THR A 130 -16.42 -8.13 -7.78
C THR A 130 -15.55 -8.74 -8.87
N LEU A 131 -14.71 -9.72 -8.53
CA LEU A 131 -13.86 -10.41 -9.50
C LEU A 131 -14.68 -11.17 -10.53
N SER A 132 -15.76 -11.83 -10.12
CA SER A 132 -16.66 -12.55 -11.05
C SER A 132 -17.37 -11.60 -12.02
N ARG A 133 -17.67 -10.36 -11.62
CA ARG A 133 -18.23 -9.33 -12.50
C ARG A 133 -17.22 -8.76 -13.49
N VAL A 134 -15.96 -8.58 -13.06
CA VAL A 134 -14.90 -8.03 -13.91
C VAL A 134 -14.36 -9.11 -14.87
N TYR A 135 -14.28 -10.35 -14.38
CA TYR A 135 -13.80 -11.53 -15.09
C TYR A 135 -14.89 -12.63 -15.05
N PRO A 136 -15.96 -12.49 -15.86
CA PRO A 136 -16.99 -13.51 -15.93
C PRO A 136 -16.39 -14.81 -16.48
N ALA A 137 -16.74 -15.95 -15.87
CA ALA A 137 -16.20 -17.28 -16.21
C ALA A 137 -16.28 -17.62 -17.71
N ASN A 138 -17.22 -17.02 -18.44
CA ASN A 138 -17.42 -17.23 -19.87
C ASN A 138 -16.41 -16.49 -20.77
N LYS A 139 -15.42 -15.77 -20.22
CA LYS A 139 -14.41 -15.03 -20.99
C LYS A 139 -12.99 -15.63 -20.90
N LEU A 140 -12.83 -16.71 -20.16
CA LEU A 140 -11.62 -17.54 -20.22
C LEU A 140 -11.89 -18.64 -21.25
N GLU A 141 -11.63 -18.35 -22.52
CA GLU A 141 -11.09 -19.42 -23.37
C GLU A 141 -9.75 -19.79 -22.73
N LEU A 142 -9.79 -20.81 -21.88
CA LEU A 142 -8.60 -21.56 -21.49
C LEU A 142 -7.98 -22.00 -22.81
N LYS A 143 -6.90 -21.32 -23.23
CA LYS A 143 -5.95 -21.94 -24.14
C LYS A 143 -5.37 -23.10 -23.34
N ASP A 144 -5.96 -24.28 -23.55
CA ASP A 144 -5.38 -25.55 -23.16
C ASP A 144 -3.98 -25.62 -23.79
N ASN A 145 -2.98 -25.20 -23.00
CA ASN A 145 -1.55 -25.39 -23.24
C ASN A 145 -0.78 -24.96 -21.98
N LEU A 146 -1.18 -25.48 -20.83
CA LEU A 146 -0.40 -25.39 -19.58
C LEU A 146 -0.06 -26.79 -19.04
N ASP A 147 0.35 -27.68 -19.95
CA ASP A 147 0.94 -28.98 -19.62
C ASP A 147 2.41 -29.09 -20.08
N SER A 148 3.17 -27.98 -20.19
CA SER A 148 4.58 -28.08 -20.62
C SER A 148 5.61 -27.15 -19.98
N GLU A 149 5.31 -26.48 -18.86
CA GLU A 149 6.36 -25.75 -18.12
C GLU A 149 6.03 -25.67 -16.63
N LEU A 150 6.16 -26.82 -15.97
CA LEU A 150 6.31 -26.94 -14.52
C LEU A 150 7.55 -27.83 -14.28
N ASP A 151 8.69 -27.40 -14.81
CA ASP A 151 10.00 -27.86 -14.33
C ASP A 151 10.19 -27.28 -12.92
N LEU A 152 9.66 -28.02 -11.95
CA LEU A 152 10.16 -27.95 -10.58
C LEU A 152 11.54 -28.60 -10.59
N ASP A 153 12.57 -27.81 -10.87
CA ASP A 153 13.96 -28.14 -10.53
C ASP A 153 14.07 -28.25 -9.00
N LEU A 154 13.71 -29.43 -8.48
CA LEU A 154 14.28 -29.94 -7.25
C LEU A 154 15.72 -30.32 -7.58
N GLU A 155 16.62 -29.34 -7.60
CA GLU A 155 18.04 -29.60 -7.50
C GLU A 155 18.27 -30.42 -6.22
N LYS A 156 18.57 -31.70 -6.43
CA LYS A 156 19.24 -32.54 -5.45
C LYS A 156 20.62 -31.93 -5.23
N ASP A 157 20.73 -31.10 -4.20
CA ASP A 157 22.03 -30.80 -3.61
C ASP A 157 22.52 -32.09 -2.93
N ASN A 158 23.21 -32.92 -3.72
CA ASN A 158 24.14 -33.92 -3.22
C ASN A 158 25.37 -33.16 -2.73
N GLY A 159 25.21 -32.46 -1.60
CA GLY A 159 26.29 -31.90 -0.81
C GLY A 159 26.75 -32.94 0.21
N ASP A 160 27.96 -33.44 0.00
CA ASP A 160 28.73 -34.38 0.80
C ASP A 160 28.31 -34.55 2.27
N LEU A 161 27.95 -35.79 2.61
CA LEU A 161 28.00 -36.34 3.97
C LEU A 161 29.45 -36.28 4.44
N ILE A 162 29.81 -35.24 5.19
CA ILE A 162 31.00 -35.28 6.03
C ILE A 162 30.63 -36.08 7.28
N GLU A 163 31.10 -37.32 7.32
CA GLU A 163 31.23 -38.11 8.54
C GLU A 163 32.13 -37.34 9.51
N VAL A 164 31.60 -36.99 10.69
CA VAL A 164 32.41 -36.50 11.80
C VAL A 164 32.56 -37.67 12.75
N GLU A 165 33.75 -38.29 12.73
CA GLU A 165 34.17 -39.33 13.66
C GLU A 165 34.15 -38.82 15.11
N GLU A 166 33.68 -39.68 16.02
CA GLU A 166 33.87 -39.56 17.47
C GLU A 166 35.35 -39.69 17.84
N GLY A 167 35.86 -38.85 18.76
CA GLY A 167 37.20 -39.05 19.33
C GLY A 167 37.74 -37.93 20.23
N GLU A 168 37.66 -38.17 21.55
CA GLU A 168 38.64 -37.83 22.60
C GLU A 168 38.83 -36.37 23.10
N GLU A 169 38.15 -36.11 24.22
CA GLU A 169 38.64 -35.55 25.50
C GLU A 169 40.14 -35.19 25.64
N ILE A 170 40.49 -33.89 25.79
CA ILE A 170 41.67 -33.43 26.58
C ILE A 170 41.40 -32.09 27.30
N GLU A 171 41.47 -32.18 28.63
CA GLU A 171 41.82 -31.22 29.70
C GLU A 171 41.58 -29.70 29.57
N LYS A 172 40.71 -29.22 30.47
CA LYS A 172 40.77 -27.88 31.06
C LYS A 172 42.04 -27.72 31.89
N ASN A 173 42.88 -26.74 31.56
CA ASN A 173 43.84 -26.19 32.51
C ASN A 173 43.73 -24.67 32.65
N ARG A 174 43.83 -24.26 33.91
CA ARG A 174 43.68 -22.92 34.49
C ARG A 174 44.72 -21.93 33.94
N HIS A 175 44.32 -20.67 33.78
CA HIS A 175 44.87 -19.52 34.51
C HIS A 175 43.88 -18.35 34.47
#